data_AF-X7YPT5-F1
#
_entry.id   AF-X7YPT5-F1
#
_cell.length_a   1.000
_cell.length_b   1.000
_cell.length_c   1.000
_cell.angle_alpha   90.00
_cell.angle_beta   90.00
_cell.angle_gamma   90.00
#
_symmetry.space_group_name_H-M   'P 1'
#
loop_
_entity.id
_entity.type
_entity.pdbx_description
1 polymer ?
#
loop_
_entity_poly.entity_id
_entity_poly.type
_entity_poly.pdbx_seq_one_letter_code
_entity_poly.pdbx_strand_id
1 'polypeptide(L)'
;MEVLQFRVERYDDSGNRLPRLQVEMRGTALLGSGISGQLSDNDEVEVEGVWKSGVLHTQSVLNHSTGAHLRSRSDWDDLRHSLLGKTGKKIRKTVWIAIIAIICAVAALISAIAVFVSHMNSSFNDTKNENLRNWCMNARDNGMRLPHECDGVL
;
A
#
# COMPACT_ATOMS: atom_id res chain seq x y z
N MET A 1 -13.73 -13.97 10.90
CA MET A 1 -12.60 -14.91 10.82
C MET A 1 -13.18 -16.29 10.63
N GLU A 2 -12.92 -16.92 9.49
CA GLU A 2 -13.45 -18.24 9.19
C GLU A 2 -12.50 -19.32 9.73
N VAL A 3 -13.07 -20.36 10.35
CA VAL A 3 -12.33 -21.48 10.92
C VAL A 3 -13.04 -22.77 10.53
N LEU A 4 -12.32 -23.67 9.87
CA LEU A 4 -12.77 -25.03 9.62
C LEU A 4 -12.14 -25.96 10.66
N GLN A 5 -12.99 -26.61 11.45
CA GLN A 5 -12.57 -27.65 12.38
C GLN A 5 -13.18 -28.97 11.97
N PHE A 6 -12.37 -30.02 11.93
CA PHE A 6 -12.82 -31.37 11.65
C PHE A 6 -11.94 -32.38 12.40
N ARG A 7 -12.37 -33.63 12.42
CA ARG A 7 -11.62 -34.73 13.05
C ARG A 7 -11.24 -35.73 11.99
N VAL A 8 -9.97 -36.12 11.98
CA VAL A 8 -9.46 -37.16 11.09
C VAL A 8 -9.42 -38.47 11.85
N GLU A 9 -10.08 -39.48 11.30
CA GLU A 9 -9.90 -40.85 11.73
C GLU A 9 -8.66 -41.42 11.05
N ARG A 10 -7.78 -42.05 11.82
CA ARG A 10 -6.55 -42.64 11.30
C ARG A 10 -6.57 -44.13 11.58
N TYR A 11 -5.95 -44.89 10.70
CA TYR A 11 -5.77 -46.31 10.84
C TYR A 11 -4.29 -46.62 10.75
N ASP A 12 -3.82 -47.63 11.49
CA ASP A 12 -2.49 -48.19 11.27
C ASP A 12 -2.47 -49.11 10.05
N ASP A 13 -1.28 -49.59 9.66
CA ASP A 13 -1.11 -50.50 8.52
C ASP A 13 -1.86 -51.83 8.68
N SER A 14 -2.27 -52.18 9.91
CA SER A 14 -3.05 -53.37 10.22
C SER A 14 -4.56 -53.09 10.25
N GLY A 15 -4.99 -51.86 9.95
CA GLY A 15 -6.39 -51.45 9.96
C GLY A 15 -6.95 -51.15 11.35
N ASN A 16 -6.12 -51.11 12.39
CA ASN A 16 -6.57 -50.74 13.73
C ASN A 16 -6.77 -49.23 13.81
N ARG A 17 -7.82 -48.83 14.50
CA ARG A 17 -8.21 -47.43 14.64
C ARG A 17 -7.30 -46.72 15.63
N LEU A 18 -6.58 -45.71 15.15
CA LEU A 18 -5.74 -44.83 15.95
C LEU A 18 -6.57 -43.71 16.60
N PRO A 19 -6.02 -43.00 17.60
CA PRO A 19 -6.67 -41.84 18.20
C PRO A 19 -7.06 -40.82 17.13
N ARG A 20 -8.32 -40.34 17.22
CA ARG A 20 -8.84 -39.30 16.34
C ARG A 20 -8.01 -38.03 16.52
N LEU A 21 -7.68 -37.41 15.41
CA LEU A 21 -6.85 -36.22 15.37
C LEU A 21 -7.72 -35.00 15.11
N GLN A 22 -7.67 -34.01 16.00
CA GLN A 22 -8.39 -32.75 15.80
C GLN A 22 -7.58 -31.84 14.88
N VAL A 23 -8.18 -31.42 13.78
CA VAL A 23 -7.57 -30.52 12.80
C VAL A 23 -8.30 -29.18 12.82
N GLU A 24 -7.52 -28.11 12.75
CA GLU A 24 -8.03 -26.77 12.60
C GLU A 24 -7.33 -26.05 11.45
N MET A 25 -8.13 -25.51 10.54
CA MET A 25 -7.68 -24.61 9.48
C MET A 25 -8.32 -23.25 9.71
N ARG A 26 -7.50 -22.20 9.67
CA ARG A 26 -7.98 -20.82 9.83
C ARG A 26 -7.79 -20.06 8.52
N GLY A 27 -8.82 -19.35 8.08
CA GLY A 27 -8.69 -18.31 7.08
C GLY A 27 -7.83 -17.15 7.63
N THR A 28 -7.01 -16.54 6.78
CA THR A 28 -6.16 -15.41 7.18
C THR A 28 -6.98 -14.13 7.39
N ALA A 29 -6.86 -13.51 8.57
CA ALA A 29 -7.75 -12.40 8.95
C ALA A 29 -7.45 -11.05 8.27
N LEU A 30 -6.31 -10.91 7.58
CA LEU A 30 -5.78 -9.58 7.26
C LEU A 30 -6.61 -8.82 6.20
N LEU A 31 -7.27 -9.52 5.27
CA LEU A 31 -8.05 -8.92 4.19
C LEU A 31 -9.06 -9.97 3.69
N GLY A 32 -10.29 -10.00 4.23
CA GLY A 32 -11.45 -10.71 3.65
C GLY A 32 -11.36 -12.22 3.41
N SER A 33 -10.29 -12.88 3.81
CA SER A 33 -9.99 -14.20 3.29
C SER A 33 -10.80 -15.33 3.91
N GLY A 34 -11.25 -16.24 3.04
CA GLY A 34 -12.04 -17.40 3.38
C GLY A 34 -11.35 -18.73 3.07
N ILE A 35 -11.97 -19.81 3.51
CA ILE A 35 -11.56 -21.18 3.23
C ILE A 35 -12.27 -21.61 1.94
N SER A 36 -11.51 -21.95 0.90
CA SER A 36 -12.10 -22.40 -0.37
C SER A 36 -11.98 -23.91 -0.54
N GLY A 37 -13.07 -24.53 -0.98
CA GLY A 37 -13.21 -25.97 -1.20
C GLY A 37 -14.29 -26.57 -0.31
N GLN A 38 -14.55 -27.87 -0.49
CA GLN A 38 -15.54 -28.60 0.29
C GLN A 38 -14.93 -29.91 0.78
N LEU A 39 -15.33 -30.30 1.98
CA LEU A 39 -15.02 -31.60 2.56
C LEU A 39 -16.33 -32.24 3.01
N SER A 40 -16.44 -33.55 2.80
CA SER A 40 -17.58 -34.36 3.23
C SER A 40 -17.12 -35.41 4.23
N ASP A 41 -18.05 -35.92 5.03
CA ASP A 41 -17.76 -37.02 5.94
C ASP A 41 -17.34 -38.27 5.16
N ASN A 42 -16.34 -38.97 5.70
CA ASN A 42 -15.70 -40.16 5.10
C ASN A 42 -14.82 -39.89 3.87
N ASP A 43 -14.54 -38.63 3.54
CA ASP A 43 -13.49 -38.31 2.57
C ASP A 43 -12.13 -38.73 3.12
N GLU A 44 -11.32 -39.34 2.25
CA GLU A 44 -9.93 -39.63 2.54
C GLU A 44 -9.11 -38.35 2.35
N VAL A 45 -8.42 -37.93 3.40
CA VAL A 45 -7.72 -36.65 3.42
C VAL A 45 -6.27 -36.79 3.85
N GLU A 46 -5.43 -35.97 3.25
CA GLU A 46 -4.07 -35.72 3.68
C GLU A 46 -3.98 -34.31 4.26
N VAL A 47 -3.47 -34.25 5.49
CA VAL A 47 -3.36 -33.01 6.26
C VAL A 47 -1.91 -32.85 6.70
N GLU A 48 -1.28 -31.78 6.23
CA GLU A 48 0.05 -31.37 6.69
C GLU A 48 -0.08 -30.12 7.55
N GLY A 49 0.64 -30.04 8.66
CA GLY A 49 0.49 -28.92 9.57
C GLY A 49 1.39 -28.97 10.80
N VAL A 50 1.18 -28.00 11.69
CA VAL A 50 1.94 -27.83 12.93
C VAL A 50 1.07 -28.16 14.12
N TRP A 51 1.58 -29.00 15.02
CA TRP A 51 0.92 -29.29 16.28
C TRP A 51 0.99 -28.12 17.25
N LYS A 52 -0.17 -27.74 17.82
CA LYS A 52 -0.25 -26.74 18.88
C LYS A 52 -1.35 -27.12 19.86
N SER A 53 -0.99 -27.26 21.13
CA SER A 53 -1.95 -27.58 22.21
C SER A 53 -2.85 -28.79 21.94
N GLY A 54 -2.32 -29.83 21.29
CA GLY A 54 -3.07 -31.06 20.96
C GLY A 54 -3.97 -30.96 19.72
N VAL A 55 -3.95 -29.84 18.99
CA VAL A 55 -4.66 -29.65 17.72
C VAL A 55 -3.64 -29.49 16.59
N LEU A 56 -3.90 -30.13 15.46
CA LEU A 56 -3.10 -29.96 14.26
C LEU A 56 -3.59 -28.74 13.49
N HIS A 57 -2.79 -27.68 13.45
CA HIS A 57 -3.10 -26.49 12.67
C HIS A 57 -2.55 -26.63 11.26
N THR A 58 -3.42 -26.47 10.28
CA THR A 58 -3.06 -26.59 8.86
C THR A 58 -3.45 -25.35 8.07
N GLN A 59 -2.76 -25.13 6.96
CA GLN A 59 -3.10 -24.12 5.96
C GLN A 59 -3.72 -24.75 4.70
N SER A 60 -3.63 -26.07 4.54
CA SER A 60 -4.14 -26.79 3.38
C SER A 60 -4.45 -28.25 3.66
N VAL A 61 -5.51 -28.74 3.01
CA VAL A 61 -5.94 -30.13 3.09
C VAL A 61 -6.14 -30.66 1.68
N LEU A 62 -5.56 -31.81 1.37
CA LEU A 62 -5.80 -32.52 0.12
C LEU A 62 -6.85 -33.60 0.37
N ASN A 63 -7.92 -33.60 -0.43
CA ASN A 63 -8.92 -34.64 -0.44
C ASN A 63 -8.59 -35.64 -1.55
N HIS A 64 -8.19 -36.84 -1.17
CA HIS A 64 -7.83 -37.93 -2.10
C HIS A 64 -9.07 -38.55 -2.76
N SER A 65 -10.23 -38.51 -2.10
CA SER A 65 -11.48 -39.04 -2.67
C SER A 65 -12.00 -38.20 -3.85
N THR A 66 -11.88 -36.88 -3.79
CA THR A 66 -12.38 -35.98 -4.85
C THR A 66 -11.28 -35.31 -5.67
N GLY A 67 -10.02 -35.39 -5.22
CA GLY A 67 -8.91 -34.62 -5.76
C GLY A 67 -8.97 -33.12 -5.41
N ALA A 68 -9.93 -32.69 -4.59
CA ALA A 68 -10.07 -31.30 -4.19
C ALA A 68 -8.95 -30.88 -3.23
N HIS A 69 -8.45 -29.65 -3.41
CA HIS A 69 -7.38 -29.11 -2.57
C HIS A 69 -7.87 -27.88 -1.82
N LEU A 70 -8.17 -28.05 -0.53
CA LEU A 70 -8.58 -26.96 0.34
C LEU A 70 -7.35 -26.13 0.74
N ARG A 71 -7.45 -24.82 0.64
CA ARG A 71 -6.43 -23.88 1.12
C ARG A 71 -7.09 -22.72 1.86
N SER A 72 -6.39 -22.19 2.85
CA SER A 72 -6.61 -20.83 3.29
C SER A 72 -6.24 -19.91 2.12
N ARG A 73 -7.24 -19.29 1.48
CA ARG A 73 -6.99 -18.27 0.45
C ARG A 73 -6.58 -16.98 1.14
N SER A 74 -5.89 -16.09 0.44
CA SER A 74 -5.80 -14.68 0.81
C SER A 74 -6.40 -13.84 -0.31
N ASP A 75 -7.10 -12.74 -0.01
CA ASP A 75 -7.63 -11.82 -1.04
C ASP A 75 -6.49 -11.28 -1.94
N TRP A 76 -5.26 -11.25 -1.41
CA TRP A 76 -4.07 -10.89 -2.18
C TRP A 76 -3.70 -11.92 -3.25
N ASP A 77 -3.96 -13.21 -3.04
CA ASP A 77 -3.70 -14.22 -4.06
C ASP A 77 -4.65 -14.04 -5.25
N ASP A 78 -5.91 -13.67 -5.02
CA ASP A 78 -6.87 -13.35 -6.07
C ASP A 78 -6.54 -12.09 -6.85
N LEU A 79 -6.12 -11.05 -6.14
CA LEU A 79 -5.61 -9.84 -6.78
C LEU A 79 -4.36 -10.15 -7.60
N ARG A 80 -3.41 -10.94 -7.07
CA ARG A 80 -2.21 -11.36 -7.81
C ARG A 80 -2.55 -12.17 -9.05
N HIS A 81 -3.43 -13.16 -8.95
CA HIS A 81 -3.87 -13.96 -10.10
C HIS A 81 -4.60 -13.10 -11.14
N SER A 82 -5.41 -12.13 -10.70
CA SER A 82 -6.08 -11.16 -11.58
C SER A 82 -5.10 -10.18 -12.26
N LEU A 83 -4.01 -9.82 -11.58
CA LEU A 83 -2.93 -8.97 -12.11
C LEU A 83 -1.94 -9.73 -13.00
N LEU A 84 -1.81 -11.05 -12.85
CA LEU A 84 -0.89 -11.93 -13.59
C LEU A 84 -1.52 -12.57 -14.84
N GLY A 85 -2.84 -12.63 -14.95
CA GLY A 85 -3.54 -13.11 -16.15
C GLY A 85 -3.35 -12.19 -17.36
N LYS A 86 -3.64 -12.67 -18.59
CA LYS A 86 -3.54 -11.89 -19.86
C LYS A 86 -4.25 -10.52 -19.84
N THR A 87 -5.21 -10.33 -18.93
CA THR A 87 -5.94 -9.08 -18.65
C THR A 87 -5.10 -8.03 -17.90
N GLY A 88 -4.05 -8.43 -17.19
CA GLY A 88 -3.17 -7.57 -16.37
C GLY A 88 -2.37 -6.54 -17.17
N LYS A 89 -2.22 -6.72 -18.49
CA LYS A 89 -1.54 -5.73 -19.36
C LYS A 89 -2.30 -4.41 -19.44
N LYS A 90 -3.64 -4.44 -19.36
CA LYS A 90 -4.49 -3.24 -19.34
C LYS A 90 -4.44 -2.56 -17.97
N ILE A 91 -4.49 -3.35 -16.89
CA ILE A 91 -4.43 -2.84 -15.51
C ILE A 91 -3.08 -2.18 -15.22
N ARG A 92 -1.96 -2.78 -15.68
CA ARG A 92 -0.64 -2.15 -15.57
C ARG A 92 -0.60 -0.81 -16.31
N LYS A 93 -1.20 -0.70 -17.49
CA LYS A 93 -1.26 0.57 -18.23
C LYS A 93 -2.08 1.63 -17.48
N THR A 94 -3.24 1.29 -16.93
CA THR A 94 -4.06 2.25 -16.18
C THR A 94 -3.38 2.68 -14.88
N VAL A 95 -2.72 1.77 -14.16
CA VAL A 95 -1.93 2.11 -12.97
C VAL A 95 -0.76 3.03 -13.34
N TRP A 96 -0.03 2.73 -14.41
CA TRP A 96 1.06 3.58 -14.89
C TRP A 96 0.58 4.99 -15.28
N ILE A 97 -0.56 5.10 -15.97
CA ILE A 97 -1.16 6.40 -16.33
C ILE A 97 -1.54 7.18 -15.07
N ALA A 98 -2.14 6.52 -14.07
CA ALA A 98 -2.50 7.17 -12.81
C ALA A 98 -1.28 7.69 -12.05
N ILE A 99 -0.20 6.90 -11.97
CA ILE A 99 1.07 7.31 -11.35
C ILE A 99 1.65 8.53 -12.08
N ILE A 100 1.68 8.51 -13.41
CA ILE A 100 2.18 9.65 -14.22
C ILE A 100 1.33 10.89 -13.97
N ALA A 101 0.00 10.76 -13.93
CA ALA A 101 -0.90 11.89 -13.65
C ALA A 101 -0.64 12.52 -12.28
N ILE A 102 -0.41 11.71 -11.24
CA ILE A 102 -0.08 12.18 -9.90
C ILE A 102 1.26 12.94 -9.90
N ILE A 103 2.29 12.39 -10.56
CA ILE A 103 3.60 13.04 -10.66
C ILE A 103 3.47 14.40 -11.37
N CYS A 104 2.74 14.46 -12.48
CA CYS A 104 2.49 15.71 -13.21
C CYS A 104 1.74 16.73 -12.35
N ALA A 105 0.74 16.30 -11.58
CA ALA A 105 -0.01 17.20 -10.69
C ALA A 105 0.87 17.77 -9.57
N VAL A 106 1.72 16.94 -8.96
CA VAL A 106 2.68 17.38 -7.93
C VAL A 106 3.71 18.35 -8.52
N ALA A 107 4.25 18.05 -9.70
CA ALA A 107 5.20 18.93 -10.38
C ALA A 107 4.59 20.31 -10.72
N ALA A 108 3.33 20.33 -11.19
CA ALA A 108 2.60 21.57 -11.46
C ALA A 108 2.35 22.39 -10.19
N LEU A 109 2.10 21.72 -9.06
CA LEU A 109 1.87 22.37 -7.78
C LEU A 109 3.17 22.99 -7.25
N ILE A 110 4.30 22.29 -7.38
CA ILE A 110 5.63 22.81 -7.00
C ILE A 110 6.01 24.01 -7.89
N SER A 111 5.79 23.93 -9.21
CA SER A 111 6.14 25.02 -10.11
C SER A 111 5.29 26.27 -9.85
N ALA A 112 4.00 26.12 -9.57
CA ALA A 112 3.13 27.24 -9.21
C ALA A 112 3.61 27.95 -7.92
N ILE A 113 4.00 27.17 -6.90
CA ILE A 113 4.56 27.73 -5.66
C ILE A 113 5.86 28.50 -5.94
N ALA A 114 6.75 27.94 -6.77
CA ALA A 114 8.03 28.59 -7.09
C ALA A 114 7.84 29.94 -7.81
N VAL A 115 6.90 30.01 -8.75
CA VAL A 115 6.55 31.26 -9.46
C VAL A 115 5.97 32.28 -8.48
N PHE A 116 5.07 31.85 -7.58
CA PHE A 116 4.47 32.73 -6.58
C PHE A 116 5.53 33.32 -5.63
N VAL A 117 6.45 32.50 -5.12
CA VAL A 117 7.55 32.96 -4.26
C VAL A 117 8.45 33.95 -4.99
N SER A 118 8.77 33.68 -6.26
CA SER A 118 9.60 34.58 -7.07
C SER A 118 8.95 35.95 -7.27
N HIS A 119 7.65 35.97 -7.54
CA HIS A 119 6.87 37.20 -7.71
C HIS A 119 6.77 38.02 -6.41
N MET A 120 6.56 37.35 -5.27
CA MET A 120 6.55 38.02 -3.96
C MET A 120 7.91 38.62 -3.62
N ASN A 121 9.00 37.93 -3.95
CA ASN A 121 10.35 38.43 -3.73
C ASN A 121 10.68 39.64 -4.61
N SER A 122 10.27 39.64 -5.89
CA SER A 122 10.45 40.80 -6.76
C SER A 122 9.65 42.00 -6.25
N SER A 123 8.37 41.80 -5.90
CA SER A 123 7.51 42.86 -5.37
C SER A 123 8.07 43.47 -4.08
N PHE A 124 8.58 42.63 -3.18
CA PHE A 124 9.20 43.11 -1.94
C PHE A 124 10.47 43.95 -2.23
N ASN A 125 11.32 43.49 -3.14
CA ASN A 125 12.54 44.22 -3.52
C ASN A 125 12.22 45.55 -4.22
N ASP A 126 11.23 45.58 -5.10
CA ASP A 126 10.79 46.81 -5.77
C ASP A 126 10.31 47.85 -4.75
N THR A 127 9.43 47.44 -3.82
CA THR A 127 8.91 48.32 -2.76
C THR A 127 10.04 48.84 -1.86
N LYS A 128 11.02 47.98 -1.52
CA LYS A 128 12.19 48.37 -0.72
C LYS A 128 13.04 49.41 -1.46
N ASN A 129 13.29 49.19 -2.76
CA ASN A 129 14.11 50.08 -3.58
C ASN A 129 13.42 51.44 -3.79
N GLU A 130 12.11 51.46 -4.00
CA GLU A 130 11.33 52.70 -4.10
C GLU A 130 11.36 53.51 -2.80
N ASN A 131 11.18 52.85 -1.65
CA ASN A 131 11.26 53.50 -0.35
C ASN A 131 12.65 54.09 -0.10
N LEU A 132 13.71 53.35 -0.44
CA LEU A 132 15.09 53.83 -0.33
C LEU A 132 15.32 55.05 -1.24
N ARG A 133 14.84 55.00 -2.49
CA ARG A 133 14.96 56.12 -3.43
C ARG A 133 14.23 57.37 -2.95
N ASN A 134 13.00 57.22 -2.48
CA ASN A 134 12.20 58.33 -1.95
C ASN A 134 12.87 58.96 -0.72
N TRP A 135 13.44 58.13 0.16
CA TRP A 135 14.19 58.62 1.32
C TRP A 135 15.47 59.37 0.91
N CYS A 136 16.27 58.83 -0.01
CA CYS A 136 17.50 59.47 -0.49
C CYS A 136 17.20 60.81 -1.17
N MET A 137 16.13 60.90 -1.97
CA MET A 137 15.69 62.17 -2.59
C MET A 137 15.31 63.21 -1.54
N ASN A 138 14.49 62.83 -0.56
CA ASN A 138 14.11 63.73 0.54
C ASN A 138 15.32 64.17 1.37
N ALA A 139 16.29 63.28 1.62
CA ALA A 139 17.50 63.61 2.37
C ALA A 139 18.38 64.63 1.63
N ARG A 140 18.53 64.46 0.31
CA ARG A 140 19.25 65.39 -0.57
C ARG A 140 18.60 66.76 -0.57
N ASP A 141 17.28 66.82 -0.72
CA ASP A 141 16.53 68.07 -0.84
C ASP A 141 16.54 68.87 0.48
N ASN A 142 16.69 68.20 1.62
CA ASN A 142 16.88 68.81 2.94
C ASN A 142 18.36 69.16 3.26
N GLY A 143 19.29 68.95 2.32
CA GLY A 143 20.71 69.27 2.50
C GLY A 143 21.47 68.37 3.49
N MET A 144 20.94 67.17 3.77
CA MET A 144 21.61 66.20 4.65
C MET A 144 22.75 65.47 3.92
N ARG A 145 23.76 65.00 4.66
CA ARG A 145 24.83 64.18 4.10
C ARG A 145 24.29 62.78 3.79
N LEU A 146 24.36 62.37 2.52
CA LEU A 146 23.84 61.09 2.06
C LEU A 146 24.72 59.91 2.53
N PRO A 147 24.12 58.79 2.98
CA PRO A 147 24.83 57.56 3.26
C PRO A 147 25.22 56.84 1.96
N HIS A 148 26.24 55.99 2.03
CA HIS A 148 26.74 55.16 0.93
C HIS A 148 25.66 54.26 0.26
N GLU A 149 24.59 53.95 0.97
CA GLU A 149 23.44 53.18 0.46
C GLU A 149 22.66 53.95 -0.64
N CYS A 150 22.83 55.27 -0.74
CA CYS A 150 22.24 56.09 -1.78
C CYS A 150 23.11 56.21 -3.05
N ASP A 151 24.37 55.74 -3.04
CA ASP A 151 25.33 55.95 -4.13
C ASP A 151 24.93 55.25 -5.46
N GLY A 152 24.02 54.28 -5.42
CA GLY A 152 23.50 53.56 -6.60
C GLY A 152 22.03 53.79 -6.92
N VAL A 153 21.37 54.73 -6.24
CA VAL A 153 19.90 54.91 -6.27
C VAL A 153 19.48 56.29 -6.80
N LEU A 154 20.36 57.29 -6.70
CA LEU A 154 20.16 58.68 -7.14
C LEU A 154 20.71 58.95 -8.54
#